data_AF-A0A1Y4SQ98-F1
#
_entry.id   AF-A0A1Y4SQ98-F1
#
_cell.length_a   1.000
_cell.length_b   1.000
_cell.length_c   1.000
_cell.angle_alpha   90.00
_cell.angle_beta   90.00
_cell.angle_gamma   90.00
#
_symmetry.space_group_name_H-M   'P 1'
#
loop_
_entity.id
_entity.type
_entity.pdbx_description
1 polymer ?
#
loop_
_entity_poly.entity_id
_entity_poly.type
_entity_poly.pdbx_seq_one_letter_code
_entity_poly.pdbx_strand_id
1 'polypeptide(L)'
;MKPVETRTTNCVYTHEGCNDLPATRFESNVGNGIEVCFEISDKELEEIKKTKKVYLDILSLNIPPICLNSFSSLVDWSGKNEHFN
;
A
#
# COMPACT_ATOMS: atom_id res chain seq x y z
N MET A 1 0.44 -3.77 5.64
CA MET A 1 1.48 -2.82 6.09
C MET A 1 0.88 -1.43 6.11
N LYS A 2 1.36 -0.52 6.98
CA LYS A 2 0.74 0.80 7.16
C LYS A 2 1.52 1.87 6.39
N PRO A 3 0.90 2.67 5.50
CA PRO A 3 1.60 3.77 4.87
C PRO A 3 1.92 4.87 5.91
N VAL A 4 3.09 5.49 5.79
CA VAL A 4 3.57 6.51 6.73
C VAL A 4 4.17 7.70 6.00
N GLU A 5 4.07 8.88 6.63
CA GLU A 5 4.76 10.07 6.17
C GLU A 5 6.27 9.93 6.37
N THR A 6 7.03 10.52 5.47
CA THR A 6 8.49 10.65 5.55
C THR A 6 8.87 12.11 5.38
N ARG A 7 10.15 12.44 5.57
CA ARG A 7 10.68 13.78 5.32
C ARG A 7 10.52 14.26 3.87
N THR A 8 10.27 13.35 2.92
CA THR A 8 10.13 13.65 1.49
C THR A 8 8.67 13.75 1.04
N THR A 9 7.72 13.33 1.89
CA THR A 9 6.28 13.39 1.59
C THR A 9 5.86 14.79 1.18
N ASN A 10 5.24 14.90 0.01
CA ASN A 10 4.81 16.17 -0.58
C ASN A 10 3.37 16.13 -1.14
N CYS A 11 2.69 14.99 -1.03
CA CYS A 11 1.27 14.87 -1.32
C CYS A 11 0.63 13.73 -0.52
N VAL A 12 -0.69 13.77 -0.40
CA VAL A 12 -1.51 12.68 0.17
C VAL A 12 -2.58 12.33 -0.85
N TYR A 13 -2.68 11.05 -1.21
CA TYR A 13 -3.78 10.56 -2.03
C TYR A 13 -4.92 10.10 -1.12
N THR A 14 -6.13 10.57 -1.44
CA THR A 14 -7.35 10.26 -0.68
C THR A 14 -8.40 9.69 -1.63
N HIS A 15 -9.17 8.71 -1.17
CA HIS A 15 -10.33 8.21 -1.89
C HIS A 15 -11.40 7.80 -0.88
N GLU A 16 -12.68 8.02 -1.21
CA GLU A 16 -13.79 7.61 -0.35
C GLU A 16 -13.72 6.09 -0.09
N GLY A 17 -13.87 5.68 1.17
CA GLY A 17 -13.75 4.28 1.60
C GLY A 17 -12.30 3.75 1.68
N CYS A 18 -11.28 4.56 1.41
CA CYS A 18 -9.87 4.20 1.55
C CYS A 18 -9.19 5.00 2.66
N ASN A 19 -8.13 4.45 3.23
CA ASN A 19 -7.23 5.21 4.10
C ASN A 19 -6.36 6.17 3.28
N ASP A 20 -5.97 7.27 3.89
CA ASP A 20 -5.04 8.23 3.31
C ASP A 20 -3.69 7.57 2.98
N LEU A 21 -3.15 7.95 1.83
CA LEU A 21 -1.90 7.42 1.30
C LEU A 21 -0.87 8.56 1.16
N PRO A 22 -0.05 8.81 2.19
CA PRO A 22 1.06 9.76 2.09
C PRO A 22 2.09 9.29 1.06
N ALA A 23 2.54 10.22 0.21
CA ALA A 23 3.43 9.90 -0.90
C ALA A 23 4.37 11.06 -1.26
N THR A 24 5.45 10.71 -1.96
CA THR A 24 6.37 11.65 -2.60
C THR A 24 6.19 11.56 -4.11
N ARG A 25 5.74 12.65 -4.74
CA ARG A 25 5.87 12.82 -6.19
C ARG A 25 7.25 13.36 -6.50
N PHE A 26 7.94 12.75 -7.45
CA PHE A 26 9.26 13.19 -7.89
C PHE A 26 9.40 13.06 -9.40
N GLU A 27 10.31 13.83 -9.97
CA GLU A 27 10.75 13.67 -11.35
C GLU A 27 12.06 12.89 -11.37
N SER A 28 12.17 11.96 -12.32
CA SER A 28 13.36 11.14 -12.53
C SER A 28 13.78 11.14 -13.99
N ASN A 29 14.94 10.55 -14.28
CA ASN A 29 15.43 10.38 -15.65
C ASN A 29 14.53 9.50 -16.54
N VAL A 30 13.59 8.74 -15.96
CA VAL A 30 12.61 7.91 -16.69
C VAL A 30 11.19 8.50 -16.68
N GLY A 31 11.03 9.71 -16.14
CA GLY A 31 9.75 10.42 -16.04
C GLY A 31 9.29 10.67 -14.60
N ASN A 32 8.01 11.02 -14.46
CA ASN A 32 7.38 11.28 -13.16
C ASN A 32 7.12 9.98 -12.39
N GLY A 33 7.48 9.96 -11.11
CA GLY A 33 7.35 8.82 -10.20
C GLY A 33 6.62 9.16 -8.91
N ILE A 34 6.19 8.11 -8.22
CA ILE A 34 5.56 8.17 -6.89
C ILE A 34 6.30 7.19 -5.98
N GLU A 35 6.72 7.67 -4.82
CA GLU A 35 7.24 6.83 -3.72
C GLU A 35 6.24 6.83 -2.57
N VAL A 36 5.99 5.66 -2.00
CA VAL A 36 5.21 5.48 -0.77
C VAL A 36 6.01 4.61 0.18
N CYS A 37 6.12 5.05 1.44
CA CYS A 37 6.77 4.30 2.49
C CYS A 37 5.72 3.56 3.32
N PHE A 38 5.99 2.29 3.62
CA PHE A 38 5.16 1.48 4.49
C PHE A 38 5.96 1.04 5.72
N GLU A 39 5.41 1.29 6.89
CA GLU A 39 5.89 0.72 8.14
C GLU A 39 5.37 -0.72 8.29
N ILE A 40 6.27 -1.60 8.71
CA ILE A 40 6.03 -3.04 8.87
C ILE A 40 5.92 -3.31 10.38
N SER A 41 4.82 -3.94 10.80
CA SER A 41 4.68 -4.42 12.17
C SER A 41 5.51 -5.68 12.44
N ASP A 42 5.84 -5.98 13.70
CA ASP A 42 6.58 -7.19 14.06
C ASP A 42 5.92 -8.47 13.54
N LYS A 43 4.58 -8.55 13.58
CA LYS A 43 3.82 -9.70 13.07
C LYS A 43 4.01 -9.86 11.55
N GLU A 44 3.91 -8.77 10.80
CA GLU A 44 4.12 -8.79 9.35
C GLU A 44 5.57 -9.14 9.02
N LEU A 45 6.52 -8.61 9.79
CA LEU A 45 7.95 -8.90 9.63
C LEU A 45 8.25 -10.39 9.83
N GLU A 46 7.65 -11.04 10.83
CA GLU A 46 7.81 -12.48 11.04
C GLU A 46 7.24 -13.30 9.88
N GLU A 47 6.07 -12.91 9.33
CA GLU A 47 5.50 -13.60 8.17
C GLU A 47 6.37 -13.41 6.91
N ILE A 48 6.91 -12.21 6.70
CA ILE A 48 7.86 -11.94 5.61
C ILE A 48 9.14 -12.74 5.79
N LYS A 49 9.68 -12.85 7.01
CA LYS A 49 10.88 -13.66 7.29
C LYS A 49 10.64 -15.13 6.96
N LYS A 50 9.44 -15.66 7.22
CA LYS A 50 9.04 -17.04 6.92
C LYS A 50 8.81 -17.29 5.44
N THR A 51 8.05 -16.42 4.78
CA THR A 51 7.60 -16.61 3.38
C THR A 51 8.56 -16.07 2.34
N LYS A 52 9.40 -15.09 2.73
CA LYS A 52 10.25 -14.27 1.86
C LYS A 52 9.46 -13.51 0.78
N LYS A 53 8.21 -13.14 1.08
CA LYS A 53 7.29 -12.52 0.13
C LYS A 53 6.70 -11.23 0.67
N VAL A 54 6.45 -10.31 -0.25
CA VAL A 54 5.66 -9.09 -0.07
C VAL A 54 4.74 -8.98 -1.28
N TYR A 55 3.48 -8.65 -1.06
CA TYR A 55 2.46 -8.54 -2.09
C TYR A 55 2.10 -7.08 -2.29
N LEU A 56 2.09 -6.63 -3.55
CA LEU A 56 1.65 -5.31 -3.97
C LEU A 56 0.32 -5.45 -4.70
N ASP A 57 -0.71 -4.84 -4.14
CA ASP A 57 -2.03 -4.78 -4.73
C ASP A 57 -2.25 -3.39 -5.33
N ILE A 58 -2.60 -3.33 -6.61
CA ILE A 58 -2.89 -2.11 -7.37
C ILE A 58 -4.37 -2.16 -7.75
N LEU A 59 -5.21 -1.44 -6.99
CA LEU A 59 -6.67 -1.54 -7.08
C LEU A 59 -7.29 -0.51 -8.03
N SER A 60 -6.72 -0.27 -9.21
CA SER A 60 -7.39 0.36 -10.37
C SER A 60 -6.47 0.35 -11.60
N LEU A 61 -7.03 0.65 -12.78
CA LEU A 61 -6.25 0.80 -14.02
C LEU A 61 -5.68 2.22 -14.23
N ASN A 62 -6.20 3.23 -13.53
CA ASN A 62 -5.92 4.63 -13.86
C ASN A 62 -5.09 5.36 -12.79
N ILE A 63 -5.42 5.25 -11.50
CA ILE A 63 -4.58 5.64 -10.35
C ILE A 63 -5.03 4.82 -9.13
N PRO A 64 -4.17 4.09 -8.41
CA PRO A 64 -4.63 3.06 -7.49
C PRO A 64 -4.72 3.58 -6.05
N PRO A 65 -5.69 3.10 -5.25
CA PRO A 65 -5.34 2.67 -3.91
C PRO A 65 -4.29 1.56 -4.06
N ILE A 66 -3.07 1.81 -3.58
CA ILE A 66 -2.04 0.78 -3.48
C ILE A 66 -1.99 0.22 -2.06
N CYS A 67 -1.79 -1.09 -1.93
CA CYS A 67 -1.63 -1.76 -0.65
C CYS A 67 -0.41 -2.68 -0.69
N LEU A 68 0.34 -2.72 0.41
CA LEU A 68 1.38 -3.73 0.64
C LEU A 68 0.97 -4.69 1.76
N ASN A 69 1.08 -5.99 1.47
CA ASN A 69 0.65 -7.07 2.36
C ASN A 69 1.76 -8.12 2.54
N SER A 70 1.82 -8.74 3.72
CA SER A 70 2.67 -9.92 3.98
C SER A 70 2.01 -11.24 3.57
N PHE A 71 0.82 -11.17 2.96
CA PHE A 71 -0.02 -12.29 2.55
C PHE A 71 -0.70 -11.96 1.21
N SER A 72 -1.25 -12.96 0.53
CA SER A 72 -1.93 -12.75 -0.74
C SER A 72 -3.37 -12.30 -0.52
N SER A 73 -3.70 -11.08 -0.95
CA SER A 73 -5.08 -10.56 -0.93
C SER A 73 -6.07 -11.43 -1.73
N LEU A 74 -5.58 -12.23 -2.67
CA LEU A 74 -6.40 -13.09 -3.53
C LEU A 74 -6.70 -14.47 -2.94
N VAL A 75 -5.90 -14.92 -1.97
CA VAL A 75 -5.99 -16.29 -1.40
C VAL A 75 -6.43 -16.26 0.05
N ASP A 76 -5.95 -15.27 0.80
CA ASP A 76 -6.14 -15.19 2.25
C ASP A 76 -7.30 -14.25 2.64
N TRP A 77 -8.02 -13.68 1.65
CA TRP A 77 -9.22 -12.90 1.88
C TRP A 77 -10.39 -13.83 2.26
N SER A 78 -10.46 -14.17 3.54
CA SER A 78 -11.70 -14.63 4.17
C SER A 78 -12.57 -13.41 4.45
N GLY A 79 -13.64 -13.26 3.66
CA GLY A 79 -14.48 -12.06 3.64
C GLY A 79 -14.87 -11.53 5.02
N LYS A 80 -14.53 -10.27 5.27
CA LYS A 80 -15.50 -9.34 5.86
C LYS A 80 -16.22 -8.65 4.69
N ASN A 81 -17.29 -9.28 4.22
CA ASN A 81 -18.35 -8.58 3.50
C ASN A 81 -19.02 -7.65 4.53
N GLU A 82 -18.46 -6.45 4.73
CA GLU A 82 -19.28 -5.34 5.21
C GLU A 82 -19.82 -4.66 3.95
N HIS A 83 -21.10 -4.92 3.70
CA HIS A 83 -21.91 -4.23 2.72
C HIS A 83 -21.74 -2.71 2.91
N PHE A 84 -21.12 -2.04 1.95
CA PHE A 84 -21.32 -0.60 1.80
C PHE A 84 -22.61 -0.42 0.99
N ASN A 85 -23.71 -0.17 1.71
CA ASN A 85 -24.89 0.50 1.17
C ASN A 85 -24.60 1.98 1.00
#